data_AF-A0A2U1P7W6-F1
#
_entry.id   AF-A0A2U1P7W6-F1
#
_cell.length_a   1.000
_cell.length_b   1.000
_cell.length_c   1.000
_cell.angle_alpha   90.00
_cell.angle_beta   90.00
_cell.angle_gamma   90.00
#
_symmetry.space_group_name_H-M   'P 1'
#
loop_
_entity.id
_entity.type
_entity.pdbx_description
1 polymer ?
#
loop_
_entity_poly.entity_id
_entity_poly.type
_entity_poly.pdbx_seq_one_letter_code
_entity_poly.pdbx_strand_id
1 'polypeptide(L)'
;MAQTFTCNWRFNRFKCVSRACFRRCLGGLLFNTILGQLKGLPLNAEAAKEGEKLLVKSLTKLENFWLKDGRFLVGSFQPSIADISLVCGIMQLELLSKKDHDRILSPYKKVLQWIEDTKSVTAPHFDEVHGILFKVQKRIRERKETQSGITEMKAKLSDQHVLLGLLITLR
;
A
#
# COMPACT_ATOMS: atom_id res chain seq x y z
N MET A 1 -5.76 -36.47 12.55
CA MET A 1 -6.84 -36.14 11.60
C MET A 1 -7.42 -34.72 11.76
N ALA A 2 -7.55 -34.15 12.98
CA ALA A 2 -8.09 -32.79 13.15
C ALA A 2 -7.19 -31.65 12.59
N GLN A 3 -5.86 -31.81 12.64
CA GLN A 3 -4.90 -30.82 12.10
C GLN A 3 -4.95 -30.71 10.57
N THR A 4 -5.07 -31.82 9.84
CA THR A 4 -5.17 -31.81 8.38
C THR A 4 -6.48 -31.21 7.88
N PHE A 5 -7.60 -31.47 8.57
CA PHE A 5 -8.88 -30.83 8.27
C PHE A 5 -8.85 -29.32 8.54
N THR A 6 -8.36 -28.87 9.69
CA THR A 6 -8.24 -27.43 10.01
C THR A 6 -7.32 -26.70 9.05
N CYS A 7 -6.23 -27.33 8.61
CA CYS A 7 -5.28 -26.78 7.64
C CYS A 7 -5.91 -26.63 6.24
N ASN A 8 -6.60 -27.67 5.74
CA ASN A 8 -7.28 -27.65 4.44
C ASN A 8 -8.47 -26.66 4.42
N TRP A 9 -9.16 -26.54 5.56
CA TRP A 9 -10.29 -25.63 5.78
C TRP A 9 -9.80 -24.16 5.84
N ARG A 10 -8.69 -23.87 6.56
CA ARG A 10 -8.03 -22.54 6.56
C ARG A 10 -7.52 -22.17 5.16
N PHE A 11 -6.93 -23.11 4.42
CA PHE A 11 -6.40 -22.85 3.07
C PHE A 11 -7.49 -22.52 2.04
N ASN A 12 -8.65 -23.18 2.11
CA ASN A 12 -9.79 -22.86 1.23
C ASN A 12 -10.48 -21.54 1.60
N ARG A 13 -10.60 -21.18 2.90
CA ARG A 13 -11.03 -19.81 3.29
C ARG A 13 -9.99 -18.74 2.89
N PHE A 14 -8.69 -19.07 2.90
CA PHE A 14 -7.62 -18.18 2.42
C PHE A 14 -7.78 -17.84 0.95
N LYS A 15 -8.12 -18.80 0.08
CA LYS A 15 -8.39 -18.53 -1.35
C LYS A 15 -9.49 -17.47 -1.56
N CYS A 16 -10.50 -17.43 -0.70
CA CYS A 16 -11.54 -16.37 -0.73
C CYS A 16 -11.02 -15.02 -0.25
N VAL A 17 -10.19 -14.97 0.80
CA VAL A 17 -9.58 -13.72 1.29
C VAL A 17 -8.58 -13.17 0.27
N SER A 18 -7.71 -14.02 -0.29
CA SER A 18 -6.69 -13.65 -1.28
C SER A 18 -7.28 -13.20 -2.63
N ARG A 19 -8.30 -13.91 -3.17
CA ARG A 19 -8.92 -13.53 -4.46
C ARG A 19 -9.79 -12.29 -4.37
N ALA A 20 -10.54 -12.10 -3.29
CA ALA A 20 -11.48 -10.99 -3.19
C ALA A 20 -10.83 -9.70 -2.65
N CYS A 21 -9.78 -9.77 -1.81
CA CYS A 21 -9.33 -8.60 -1.05
C CYS A 21 -8.05 -7.93 -1.54
N PHE A 22 -7.19 -8.56 -2.35
CA PHE A 22 -5.88 -7.96 -2.69
C PHE A 22 -5.80 -7.45 -4.14
N ARG A 23 -6.08 -8.29 -5.16
CA ARG A 23 -5.94 -7.85 -6.56
C ARG A 23 -6.87 -6.69 -6.94
N ARG A 24 -8.08 -6.65 -6.37
CA ARG A 24 -9.08 -5.61 -6.67
C ARG A 24 -8.92 -4.37 -5.77
N CYS A 25 -8.58 -4.55 -4.49
CA CYS A 25 -8.44 -3.44 -3.54
C CYS A 25 -7.12 -2.67 -3.70
N LEU A 26 -5.98 -3.36 -3.79
CA LEU A 26 -4.68 -2.70 -4.00
C LEU A 26 -4.52 -2.20 -5.42
N GLY A 27 -4.97 -3.00 -6.40
CA GLY A 27 -5.05 -2.54 -7.77
C GLY A 27 -5.87 -1.25 -7.87
N GLY A 28 -7.05 -1.22 -7.25
CA GLY A 28 -7.90 -0.02 -7.22
C GLY A 28 -7.26 1.16 -6.48
N LEU A 29 -6.71 0.96 -5.28
CA LEU A 29 -6.11 2.03 -4.49
C LEU A 29 -4.84 2.58 -5.16
N LEU A 30 -3.89 1.72 -5.51
CA LEU A 30 -2.61 2.15 -6.08
C LEU A 30 -2.76 2.70 -7.49
N PHE A 31 -3.66 2.12 -8.30
CA PHE A 31 -3.92 2.64 -9.63
C PHE A 31 -4.60 4.01 -9.57
N ASN A 32 -5.61 4.19 -8.72
CA ASN A 32 -6.34 5.45 -8.62
C ASN A 32 -5.65 6.52 -7.74
N THR A 33 -4.60 6.18 -7.00
CA THR A 33 -3.83 7.15 -6.19
C THR A 33 -2.48 7.52 -6.81
N ILE A 34 -1.81 6.59 -7.51
CA ILE A 34 -0.42 6.78 -7.95
C ILE A 34 -0.28 6.57 -9.46
N LEU A 35 -0.70 5.41 -9.97
CA LEU A 35 -0.42 5.07 -11.37
C LEU A 35 -1.24 5.92 -12.35
N GLY A 36 -2.44 6.35 -11.95
CA GLY A 36 -3.26 7.32 -12.68
C GLY A 36 -2.55 8.67 -12.80
N GLN A 37 -1.98 9.19 -11.71
CA GLN A 37 -1.20 10.44 -11.72
C GLN A 37 0.02 10.34 -12.64
N LEU A 38 0.73 9.21 -12.60
CA LEU A 38 1.90 8.96 -13.46
C LEU A 38 1.54 8.86 -14.94
N LYS A 39 0.32 8.43 -15.27
CA LYS A 39 -0.19 8.29 -16.64
C LYS A 39 -1.03 9.47 -17.12
N GLY A 40 -1.17 10.53 -16.32
CA GLY A 40 -2.01 11.68 -16.65
C GLY A 40 -3.52 11.38 -16.68
N LEU A 41 -3.95 10.27 -16.06
CA LEU A 41 -5.35 9.88 -15.97
C LEU A 41 -6.01 10.52 -14.74
N PRO A 42 -7.31 10.88 -14.83
CA PRO A 42 -8.04 11.44 -13.70
C PRO A 42 -8.15 10.42 -12.56
N LEU A 43 -7.95 10.89 -11.33
CA LEU A 43 -8.02 10.06 -10.13
C LEU A 43 -9.48 9.83 -9.78
N ASN A 44 -9.88 8.57 -9.65
CA ASN A 44 -11.17 8.22 -9.08
C ASN A 44 -11.05 8.12 -7.55
N ALA A 45 -11.29 9.24 -6.87
CA ALA A 45 -11.21 9.33 -5.41
C ALA A 45 -12.23 8.41 -4.71
N GLU A 46 -13.40 8.18 -5.31
CA GLU A 46 -14.43 7.30 -4.76
C GLU A 46 -14.00 5.83 -4.82
N ALA A 47 -13.44 5.40 -5.95
CA ALA A 47 -12.88 4.06 -6.10
C ALA A 47 -11.69 3.82 -5.14
N ALA A 48 -10.85 4.83 -4.92
CA ALA A 48 -9.77 4.76 -3.94
C ALA A 48 -10.31 4.60 -2.51
N LYS A 49 -11.35 5.36 -2.14
CA LYS A 49 -12.00 5.30 -0.82
C LYS A 49 -12.66 3.95 -0.56
N GLU A 50 -13.39 3.39 -1.52
CA GLU A 50 -13.97 2.06 -1.37
C GLU A 50 -12.90 0.96 -1.34
N GLY A 51 -11.82 1.11 -2.12
CA GLY A 51 -10.65 0.24 -2.04
C GLY A 51 -10.00 0.23 -0.66
N GLU A 52 -9.79 1.41 -0.05
CA GLU A 52 -9.23 1.54 1.29
C GLU A 52 -10.16 0.92 2.35
N LYS A 53 -11.46 1.17 2.27
CA LYS A 53 -12.45 0.58 3.19
C LYS A 53 -12.44 -0.95 3.15
N LEU A 54 -12.31 -1.56 1.97
CA LEU A 54 -12.17 -3.00 1.83
C LEU A 54 -10.83 -3.51 2.38
N LEU A 55 -9.74 -2.76 2.16
CA LEU A 55 -8.43 -3.06 2.72
C LEU A 55 -8.46 -3.05 4.25
N VAL A 56 -9.02 -2.01 4.87
CA VAL A 56 -9.18 -1.89 6.33
C VAL A 56 -9.97 -3.06 6.90
N LYS A 57 -11.12 -3.42 6.28
CA LYS A 57 -11.89 -4.60 6.69
C LYS A 57 -11.06 -5.90 6.61
N SER A 58 -10.22 -6.01 5.59
CA SER A 58 -9.36 -7.18 5.38
C SER A 58 -8.23 -7.26 6.40
N LEU A 59 -7.56 -6.13 6.69
CA LEU A 59 -6.52 -6.02 7.71
C LEU A 59 -7.08 -6.33 9.10
N THR A 60 -8.26 -5.80 9.44
CA THR A 60 -8.95 -6.13 10.70
C THR A 60 -9.22 -7.63 10.82
N LYS A 61 -9.61 -8.30 9.74
CA LYS A 61 -9.82 -9.75 9.75
C LYS A 61 -8.49 -10.52 9.83
N LEU A 62 -7.45 -10.03 9.18
CA LEU A 62 -6.10 -10.60 9.24
C LEU A 62 -5.57 -10.58 10.68
N GLU A 63 -5.58 -9.41 11.32
CA GLU A 63 -5.13 -9.18 12.69
C GLU A 63 -5.90 -10.03 13.71
N ASN A 64 -7.24 -10.00 13.66
CA ASN A 64 -8.09 -10.54 14.73
C ASN A 64 -8.48 -12.01 14.57
N PHE A 65 -8.46 -12.54 13.35
CA PHE A 65 -8.90 -13.91 13.08
C PHE A 65 -7.77 -14.82 12.60
N TRP A 66 -6.96 -14.35 11.64
CA TRP A 66 -5.92 -15.18 11.04
C TRP A 66 -4.63 -15.22 11.87
N LEU A 67 -4.21 -14.06 12.39
CA LEU A 67 -3.02 -13.89 13.23
C LEU A 67 -3.35 -13.94 14.72
N LYS A 68 -4.54 -14.43 15.09
CA LYS A 68 -4.97 -14.49 16.49
C LYS A 68 -4.06 -15.41 17.32
N ASP A 69 -3.86 -16.63 16.82
CA ASP A 69 -3.32 -17.76 17.60
C ASP A 69 -1.95 -18.25 17.09
N GLY A 70 -1.31 -17.55 16.16
CA GLY A 70 -0.08 -18.04 15.55
C GLY A 70 0.77 -16.98 14.88
N ARG A 71 2.07 -17.29 14.75
CA ARG A 71 3.07 -16.45 14.10
C ARG A 71 2.82 -16.27 12.60
N PHE A 72 2.34 -17.33 11.94
CA PHE A 72 1.99 -17.37 10.52
C PHE A 72 0.52 -17.78 10.33
N LEU A 73 -0.06 -17.52 9.16
CA LEU A 73 -1.51 -17.63 8.89
C LEU A 73 -2.09 -19.04 9.09
N VAL A 74 -1.25 -20.06 8.96
CA VAL A 74 -1.64 -21.46 9.12
C VAL A 74 -1.35 -21.99 10.54
N GLY A 75 -0.78 -21.15 11.42
CA GLY A 75 -0.38 -21.54 12.78
C GLY A 75 0.90 -22.36 12.84
N SER A 76 1.70 -22.33 11.78
CA SER A 76 3.01 -23.00 11.70
C SER A 76 4.14 -22.12 12.25
N PHE A 77 5.31 -22.71 12.48
CA PHE A 77 6.55 -22.01 12.82
C PHE A 77 7.31 -21.46 11.61
N GLN A 78 6.92 -21.87 10.40
CA GLN A 78 7.46 -21.37 9.13
C GLN A 78 6.36 -20.76 8.28
N PRO A 79 6.67 -19.76 7.43
CA PRO A 79 5.71 -19.16 6.52
C PRO A 79 5.28 -20.18 5.46
N SER A 80 3.99 -20.18 5.15
CA SER A 80 3.44 -20.92 4.02
C SER A 80 3.39 -20.04 2.77
N ILE A 81 3.03 -20.63 1.62
CA ILE A 81 2.78 -19.84 0.39
C ILE A 81 1.69 -18.77 0.59
N ALA A 82 0.77 -19.00 1.53
CA ALA A 82 -0.26 -18.03 1.88
C ALA A 82 0.32 -16.78 2.53
N ASP A 83 1.32 -16.97 3.40
CA ASP A 83 2.02 -15.89 4.09
C ASP A 83 2.78 -15.03 3.08
N ILE A 84 3.64 -15.66 2.29
CA ILE A 84 4.45 -14.99 1.26
C ILE A 84 3.55 -14.23 0.28
N SER A 85 2.50 -14.86 -0.25
CA SER A 85 1.60 -14.24 -1.24
C SER A 85 0.90 -12.99 -0.69
N LEU A 86 0.44 -13.00 0.56
CA LEU A 86 -0.23 -11.84 1.14
C LEU A 86 0.76 -10.74 1.52
N VAL A 87 1.91 -11.10 2.11
CA VAL A 87 2.93 -10.10 2.43
C VAL A 87 3.41 -9.38 1.17
N CYS A 88 3.71 -10.10 0.08
CA CYS A 88 4.04 -9.49 -1.22
C CYS A 88 2.93 -8.55 -1.74
N GLY A 89 1.67 -8.91 -1.49
CA GLY A 89 0.53 -8.05 -1.81
C GLY A 89 0.52 -6.77 -0.97
N ILE A 90 0.75 -6.87 0.34
CA ILE A 90 0.76 -5.71 1.27
C ILE A 90 1.92 -4.79 0.96
N MET A 91 3.08 -5.32 0.58
CA MET A 91 4.25 -4.53 0.21
C MET A 91 3.93 -3.50 -0.87
N GLN A 92 2.94 -3.71 -1.74
CA GLN A 92 2.57 -2.72 -2.75
C GLN A 92 2.07 -1.39 -2.13
N LEU A 93 1.60 -1.40 -0.86
CA LEU A 93 1.27 -0.18 -0.11
C LEU A 93 2.48 0.73 0.12
N GLU A 94 3.71 0.21 0.06
CA GLU A 94 4.93 1.02 0.13
C GLU A 94 4.96 2.12 -0.93
N LEU A 95 4.26 1.95 -2.05
CA LEU A 95 4.17 2.98 -3.07
C LEU A 95 3.41 4.23 -2.59
N LEU A 96 2.55 4.12 -1.58
CA LEU A 96 1.81 5.23 -0.99
C LEU A 96 2.75 6.26 -0.34
N SER A 97 2.19 7.44 -0.03
CA SER A 97 2.91 8.40 0.81
C SER A 97 3.19 7.76 2.18
N LYS A 98 4.32 8.12 2.82
CA LYS A 98 4.64 7.62 4.16
C LYS A 98 3.48 7.87 5.15
N LYS A 99 2.85 9.04 5.03
CA LYS A 99 1.67 9.42 5.83
C LYS A 99 0.49 8.44 5.64
N ASP A 100 0.14 8.11 4.40
CA ASP A 100 -0.99 7.21 4.13
C ASP A 100 -0.68 5.77 4.48
N HIS A 101 0.55 5.33 4.18
CA HIS A 101 1.04 4.02 4.56
C HIS A 101 0.94 3.82 6.08
N ASP A 102 1.48 4.76 6.87
CA ASP A 102 1.47 4.69 8.32
C ASP A 102 0.04 4.80 8.86
N ARG A 103 -0.80 5.68 8.30
CA ARG A 103 -2.21 5.81 8.68
C ARG A 103 -2.99 4.49 8.52
N ILE A 104 -2.70 3.73 7.46
CA ILE A 104 -3.41 2.49 7.14
C ILE A 104 -2.84 1.31 7.95
N LEU A 105 -1.52 1.14 8.03
CA LEU A 105 -0.91 -0.06 8.61
C LEU A 105 -0.55 0.07 10.10
N SER A 106 -0.24 1.26 10.59
CA SER A 106 0.21 1.43 11.99
C SER A 106 -0.75 0.90 13.07
N PRO A 107 -2.09 0.85 12.87
CA PRO A 107 -2.99 0.26 13.85
C PRO A 107 -2.86 -1.27 14.00
N TYR A 108 -2.30 -1.96 13.01
CA TYR A 108 -2.29 -3.42 12.90
C TYR A 108 -0.93 -4.01 13.30
N LYS A 109 -0.68 -4.06 14.62
CA LYS A 109 0.64 -4.43 15.16
C LYS A 109 1.01 -5.89 14.87
N LYS A 110 0.04 -6.81 14.92
CA LYS A 110 0.29 -8.22 14.60
C LYS A 110 0.58 -8.40 13.12
N VAL A 111 -0.13 -7.67 12.25
CA VAL A 111 0.16 -7.68 10.81
C VAL A 111 1.58 -7.17 10.54
N LEU A 112 1.99 -6.07 11.17
CA LEU A 112 3.36 -5.54 11.03
C LEU A 112 4.42 -6.57 11.48
N GLN A 113 4.24 -7.19 12.64
CA GLN A 113 5.17 -8.21 13.13
C GLN A 113 5.22 -9.43 12.19
N TRP A 114 4.06 -9.89 11.72
CA TRP A 114 3.97 -11.01 10.79
C TRP A 114 4.63 -10.74 9.43
N ILE A 115 4.55 -9.49 8.93
CA ILE A 115 5.28 -9.05 7.73
C ILE A 115 6.78 -9.17 7.96
N GLU A 116 7.29 -8.60 9.06
CA GLU A 116 8.73 -8.65 9.37
C GLU A 116 9.23 -10.08 9.62
N ASP A 117 8.44 -10.92 10.31
CA ASP A 117 8.75 -12.32 10.50
C ASP A 117 8.83 -13.08 9.16
N THR A 118 7.90 -12.81 8.24
CA THR A 118 7.89 -13.42 6.91
C THR A 118 9.12 -12.98 6.11
N LYS A 119 9.43 -11.67 6.12
CA LYS A 119 10.63 -11.11 5.46
C LYS A 119 11.91 -11.74 6.01
N SER A 120 12.03 -11.82 7.33
CA SER A 120 13.20 -12.38 8.01
C SER A 120 13.43 -13.84 7.64
N VAL A 121 12.38 -14.67 7.62
CA VAL A 121 12.50 -16.10 7.27
C VAL A 121 12.76 -16.32 5.78
N THR A 122 12.33 -15.39 4.92
CA THR A 122 12.49 -15.50 3.46
C THR A 122 13.65 -14.66 2.91
N ALA A 123 14.47 -14.06 3.78
CA ALA A 123 15.68 -13.36 3.41
C ALA A 123 16.74 -14.36 2.86
N PRO A 124 17.54 -13.96 1.86
CA PRO A 124 17.56 -12.64 1.20
C PRO A 124 16.56 -12.51 0.02
N HIS A 125 15.93 -13.61 -0.40
CA HIS A 125 15.12 -13.66 -1.62
C HIS A 125 13.95 -12.70 -1.61
N PHE A 126 13.36 -12.44 -0.45
CA PHE A 126 12.30 -11.46 -0.31
C PHE A 126 12.73 -10.07 -0.78
N ASP A 127 13.92 -9.62 -0.38
CA ASP A 127 14.43 -8.29 -0.73
C ASP A 127 14.82 -8.21 -2.20
N GLU A 128 15.35 -9.31 -2.76
CA GLU A 128 15.69 -9.41 -4.17
C GLU A 128 14.45 -9.20 -5.06
N VAL A 129 13.36 -9.94 -4.81
CA VAL A 129 12.14 -9.84 -5.63
C VAL A 129 11.41 -8.50 -5.45
N HIS A 130 11.53 -7.87 -4.27
CA HIS A 130 10.95 -6.55 -4.01
C HIS A 130 11.89 -5.39 -4.37
N GLY A 131 13.12 -5.65 -4.84
CA GLY A 131 14.05 -4.59 -5.24
C GLY A 131 13.49 -3.66 -6.33
N ILE A 132 12.68 -4.18 -7.25
CA ILE A 132 11.98 -3.38 -8.28
C ILE A 132 10.96 -2.44 -7.63
N LEU A 133 10.20 -2.92 -6.65
CA LEU A 133 9.19 -2.14 -5.95
C LEU A 133 9.83 -0.92 -5.27
N PHE A 134 10.95 -1.10 -4.57
CA PHE A 134 11.67 0.00 -3.91
C PHE A 134 12.24 1.01 -4.92
N LYS A 135 12.74 0.54 -6.07
CA LYS A 135 13.17 1.44 -7.17
C LYS A 135 12.01 2.29 -7.70
N VAL A 136 10.83 1.70 -7.87
CA VAL A 136 9.62 2.42 -8.31
C VAL A 136 9.16 3.42 -7.26
N GLN A 137 9.14 3.01 -5.98
CA GLN A 137 8.81 3.87 -4.84
C GLN A 137 9.69 5.13 -4.81
N LYS A 138 11.01 4.96 -4.95
CA LYS A 138 11.97 6.07 -4.98
C LYS A 138 11.64 7.06 -6.13
N ARG A 139 11.45 6.54 -7.35
CA ARG A 139 11.12 7.37 -8.52
C ARG A 139 9.81 8.16 -8.36
N ILE A 140 8.79 7.57 -7.71
CA ILE A 140 7.54 8.26 -7.43
C ILE A 140 7.75 9.43 -6.48
N ARG A 141 8.55 9.25 -5.42
CA ARG A 141 8.85 10.29 -4.43
C ARG A 141 9.60 11.47 -5.07
N GLU A 142 10.66 11.18 -5.83
CA GLU A 142 11.44 12.19 -6.57
C GLU A 142 10.58 13.01 -7.55
N ARG A 143 9.64 12.35 -8.26
CA ARG A 143 8.71 13.06 -9.16
C ARG A 143 7.77 14.00 -8.41
N LYS A 144 7.23 13.56 -7.26
CA LYS A 144 6.33 14.40 -6.45
C LYS A 144 7.03 15.64 -5.90
N GLU A 145 8.27 15.49 -5.42
CA GLU A 145 9.10 16.60 -4.94
C GLU A 145 9.36 17.62 -6.06
N THR A 146 9.75 17.14 -7.25
CA THR A 146 9.99 17.99 -8.43
C THR A 146 8.73 18.76 -8.85
N GLN A 147 7.57 18.09 -8.86
CA GLN A 147 6.30 18.70 -9.27
C GLN A 147 5.80 19.75 -8.26
N SER A 148 6.05 19.52 -6.97
CA SER A 148 5.79 20.51 -5.90
C SER A 148 6.62 21.78 -6.12
N GLY A 149 7.92 21.65 -6.39
CA GLY A 149 8.81 22.79 -6.64
C GLY A 149 8.39 23.62 -7.85
N ILE A 150 8.02 22.97 -8.97
CA ILE A 150 7.52 23.67 -10.16
C ILE A 150 6.22 24.43 -9.87
N THR A 151 5.32 23.85 -9.07
CA THR A 151 4.05 24.47 -8.70
C THR A 151 4.27 25.71 -7.83
N GLU A 152 5.18 25.63 -6.86
CA GLU A 152 5.55 26.74 -5.99
C GLU A 152 6.22 27.89 -6.78
N MET A 153 7.11 27.57 -7.71
CA MET A 153 7.71 28.57 -8.60
C MET A 153 6.67 29.29 -9.45
N LYS A 154 5.68 28.55 -10.00
CA LYS A 154 4.58 29.14 -10.78
C LYS A 154 3.68 30.04 -9.93
N ALA A 155 3.39 29.66 -8.69
CA ALA A 155 2.63 30.49 -7.76
C ALA A 155 3.35 31.81 -7.47
N LYS A 156 4.66 31.76 -7.17
CA LYS A 156 5.48 32.97 -6.96
C LYS A 156 5.53 33.87 -8.19
N LEU A 157 5.67 33.29 -9.39
CA LEU A 157 5.64 34.06 -10.64
C LEU A 157 4.27 34.70 -10.90
N SER A 158 3.18 34.00 -10.56
CA SER A 158 1.81 34.51 -10.66
C SER A 158 1.60 35.71 -9.73
N ASP A 159 1.99 35.58 -8.47
CA ASP A 159 1.87 36.65 -7.47
C ASP A 159 2.69 37.88 -7.87
N GLN A 160 3.88 37.66 -8.44
CA GLN A 160 4.74 38.74 -8.92
C GLN A 160 4.12 39.47 -10.12
N HIS A 161 3.47 38.77 -11.06
CA HIS A 161 2.73 39.39 -12.15
C HIS A 161 1.51 40.18 -11.67
N VAL A 162 0.78 39.67 -10.66
CA VAL A 162 -0.37 40.38 -10.07
C VAL A 162 0.06 41.68 -9.39
N LEU A 163 1.17 41.65 -8.64
CA LEU A 163 1.76 42.83 -8.00
C LEU A 163 2.24 43.88 -9.03
N LEU A 164 2.89 43.45 -10.11
CA LEU A 164 3.28 44.33 -11.22
C LEU A 164 2.07 44.96 -11.91
N GLY A 165 0.97 44.22 -12.11
CA GLY A 165 -0.26 44.74 -12.70
C GLY A 165 -0.93 45.82 -11.85
N LEU A 166 -0.98 45.63 -10.52
CA LEU A 166 -1.53 46.61 -9.56
C LEU A 166 -0.71 47.90 -9.48
N LEU A 167 0.62 47.82 -9.59
CA LEU A 167 1.51 48.99 -9.60
C LEU A 167 1.34 49.86 -10.86
N ILE A 168 1.01 49.24 -12.00
CA ILE A 168 0.78 49.96 -13.26
C ILE A 168 -0.59 50.65 -13.27
N THR A 169 -1.59 50.12 -12.58
CA THR A 169 -2.95 50.70 -12.54
C THR A 169 -3.11 51.86 -11.54
N LEU A 170 -2.15 52.05 -10.63
CA LEU A 170 -2.13 53.12 -9.62
C LEU A 170 -1.26 54.33 -10.02
N ARG A 171 -0.76 54.37 -11.27
CA ARG A 171 -0.05 55.51 -11.87
C ARG A 171 -0.89 56.14 -12.98
#